data_AF-A0A8H3L9A2-F1
#
_entry.id   AF-A0A8H3L9A2-F1
#
_cell.length_a   1.000
_cell.length_b   1.000
_cell.length_c   1.000
_cell.angle_alpha   90.00
_cell.angle_beta   90.00
_cell.angle_gamma   90.00
#
_symmetry.space_group_name_H-M   'P 1'
#
loop_
_entity.id
_entity.type
_entity.pdbx_description
1 polymer ?
#
loop_
_entity_poly.entity_id
_entity_poly.type
_entity_poly.pdbx_seq_one_letter_code
_entity_poly.pdbx_strand_id
1 'polypeptide(L)'
;MTYYLVLGEVSAKRKLDFVKLDFLERVMLLRNAIYDKKKYTFSSKSIDENDLILWKVDIPFDVENDKLTMLDERFDTINIERDLEGKEMLPGDEISKYLNFDKPPSSIHILVQPPQPATTGKRRHEDSDSDEEIGTRKKINERRKP
;
A
#
# COMPACT_ATOMS: atom_id res chain seq x y z
N MET A 1 6.51 -15.24 19.58
CA MET A 1 5.65 -15.33 18.38
C MET A 1 5.42 -13.92 17.91
N THR A 2 5.44 -13.69 16.60
CA THR A 2 5.33 -12.32 16.06
C THR A 2 4.11 -12.22 15.17
N TYR A 3 3.21 -11.30 15.52
CA TYR A 3 1.98 -11.07 14.77
C TYR A 3 2.22 -10.09 13.62
N TYR A 4 1.65 -10.42 12.46
CA TYR A 4 1.72 -9.60 11.26
C TYR A 4 0.34 -9.46 10.59
N LEU A 5 0.17 -8.35 9.87
CA LEU A 5 -1.02 -8.05 9.08
C LEU A 5 -0.60 -7.65 7.66
N VAL A 6 -1.30 -8.18 6.65
CA VAL A 6 -1.13 -7.80 5.24
C VAL A 6 -2.16 -6.75 4.87
N LEU A 7 -1.72 -5.58 4.43
CA LEU A 7 -2.62 -4.50 4.01
C LEU A 7 -3.28 -4.80 2.67
N GLY A 8 -4.53 -4.35 2.49
CA GLY A 8 -5.28 -4.50 1.24
C GLY A 8 -5.93 -5.87 1.01
N GLU A 9 -5.95 -6.77 2.00
CA GLU A 9 -6.73 -8.03 1.93
C GLU A 9 -8.09 -7.91 2.62
N VAL A 10 -8.11 -7.73 3.94
CA VAL A 10 -9.29 -7.72 4.81
C VAL A 10 -8.98 -6.86 6.05
N SER A 11 -9.99 -6.25 6.68
CA SER A 11 -9.82 -5.46 7.91
C SER A 11 -9.09 -6.24 9.02
N ALA A 12 -8.27 -5.51 9.80
CA ALA A 12 -7.38 -6.05 10.83
C ALA A 12 -8.11 -6.92 11.87
N LYS A 13 -9.35 -6.57 12.22
CA LYS A 13 -10.20 -7.37 13.13
C LYS A 13 -10.50 -8.79 12.64
N ARG A 14 -10.40 -9.06 11.33
CA ARG A 14 -10.80 -10.35 10.74
C ARG A 14 -9.64 -11.24 10.33
N LYS A 15 -8.44 -10.68 10.17
CA LYS A 15 -7.29 -11.43 9.62
C LYS A 15 -5.98 -11.00 10.26
N LEU A 16 -5.63 -11.64 11.37
CA LEU A 16 -4.32 -11.50 12.01
C LEU A 16 -3.61 -12.86 11.95
N ASP A 17 -2.38 -12.86 11.43
CA ASP A 17 -1.55 -14.06 11.34
C ASP A 17 -0.29 -13.89 12.18
N PHE A 18 0.41 -14.99 12.42
CA PHE A 18 1.68 -14.98 13.13
C PHE A 18 2.75 -15.82 12.46
N VAL A 19 3.99 -15.46 12.73
CA VAL A 19 5.19 -16.21 12.35
C VAL A 19 6.01 -16.50 13.61
N LYS A 20 6.57 -17.72 13.66
CA LYS A 20 7.58 -18.06 14.66
C LYS A 20 8.92 -17.63 14.06
N LEU A 21 9.61 -16.76 14.76
CA LEU A 21 10.92 -16.25 14.36
C LEU A 21 11.96 -16.88 15.27
N ASP A 22 13.00 -17.44 14.66
CA ASP A 22 14.22 -17.79 15.35
C ASP A 22 15.20 -16.59 15.25
N PHE A 23 15.80 -16.24 16.37
CA PHE A 23 16.32 -14.89 16.69
C PHE A 23 17.58 -14.45 15.92
N LEU A 24 17.98 -15.19 14.89
CA LEU A 24 19.21 -14.96 14.12
C LEU A 24 18.94 -14.68 12.63
N GLU A 25 17.69 -14.43 12.27
CA GLU A 25 17.30 -14.23 10.87
C GLU A 25 17.34 -12.75 10.45
N ARG A 26 17.62 -12.55 9.16
CA ARG A 26 17.54 -11.25 8.50
C ARG A 26 16.10 -10.95 8.11
N VAL A 27 15.78 -9.66 7.96
CA VAL A 27 14.46 -9.20 7.50
C VAL A 27 14.08 -9.84 6.17
N MET A 28 15.04 -10.08 5.27
CA MET A 28 14.80 -10.83 4.03
C MET A 28 14.20 -12.21 4.27
N LEU A 29 14.71 -13.00 5.22
CA LEU A 29 14.17 -14.34 5.50
C LEU A 29 12.75 -14.28 6.06
N LEU A 30 12.47 -13.29 6.92
CA LEU A 30 11.12 -13.02 7.42
C LEU A 30 10.16 -12.65 6.29
N ARG A 31 10.59 -11.80 5.35
CA ARG A 31 9.82 -11.45 4.16
C ARG A 31 9.46 -12.70 3.36
N ASN A 32 10.44 -13.58 3.16
CA ASN A 32 10.24 -14.82 2.43
C ASN A 32 9.28 -15.78 3.13
N ALA A 33 9.41 -15.94 4.44
CA ALA A 33 8.51 -16.76 5.24
C ALA A 33 7.05 -16.25 5.19
N ILE A 34 6.84 -14.93 5.19
CA ILE A 34 5.52 -14.32 5.03
C ILE A 34 5.00 -14.56 3.60
N TYR A 35 5.83 -14.33 2.59
CA TYR A 35 5.47 -14.54 1.19
C TYR A 35 5.03 -16.00 0.96
N ASP A 36 5.80 -16.98 1.42
CA ASP A 36 5.48 -18.39 1.26
C ASP A 36 4.16 -18.78 1.95
N LYS A 37 3.89 -18.26 3.15
CA LYS A 37 2.61 -18.48 3.85
C LYS A 37 1.41 -17.90 3.11
N LYS A 38 1.59 -16.81 2.38
CA LYS A 38 0.52 -16.09 1.65
C LYS A 38 0.70 -16.19 0.13
N LYS A 39 1.48 -17.15 -0.34
CA LYS A 39 1.94 -17.25 -1.73
C LYS A 39 0.80 -17.22 -2.73
N TYR A 40 -0.27 -17.97 -2.47
CA TYR A 40 -1.45 -17.97 -3.33
C TYR A 40 -2.07 -16.57 -3.48
N THR A 41 -2.12 -15.78 -2.41
CA THR A 41 -2.69 -14.44 -2.42
C THR A 41 -1.80 -13.42 -3.12
N PHE A 42 -0.49 -13.52 -2.95
CA PHE A 42 0.46 -12.63 -3.64
C PHE A 42 0.62 -12.98 -5.11
N SER A 43 0.77 -14.28 -5.43
CA SER A 43 0.93 -14.73 -6.82
C SER A 43 -0.31 -14.50 -7.67
N SER A 44 -1.53 -14.62 -7.11
CA SER A 44 -2.77 -14.27 -7.82
C SER A 44 -2.89 -12.78 -8.16
N LYS A 45 -2.17 -11.92 -7.44
CA LYS A 45 -2.07 -10.48 -7.67
C LYS A 45 -0.79 -10.09 -8.42
N SER A 46 0.00 -11.07 -8.88
CA SER A 46 1.29 -10.86 -9.55
C SER A 46 2.27 -9.99 -8.74
N ILE A 47 2.26 -10.14 -7.41
CA ILE A 47 3.18 -9.46 -6.51
C ILE A 47 4.38 -10.37 -6.28
N ASP A 48 5.59 -9.85 -6.50
CA ASP A 48 6.82 -10.55 -6.16
C ASP A 48 7.17 -10.36 -4.68
N GLU A 49 7.89 -11.33 -4.13
CA GLU A 49 8.39 -11.31 -2.76
C GLU A 49 9.20 -10.04 -2.45
N ASN A 50 10.05 -9.62 -3.39
CA ASN A 50 10.92 -8.46 -3.22
C ASN A 50 10.16 -7.13 -3.17
N ASP A 51 8.94 -7.09 -3.70
CA ASP A 51 8.10 -5.89 -3.71
C ASP A 51 7.38 -5.67 -2.38
N LEU A 52 7.40 -6.66 -1.48
CA LEU A 52 6.80 -6.53 -0.16
C LEU A 52 7.67 -5.63 0.74
N ILE A 53 7.08 -4.54 1.22
CA ILE A 53 7.70 -3.68 2.23
C ILE A 53 7.24 -4.13 3.61
N LEU A 54 8.19 -4.37 4.51
CA LEU A 54 7.92 -4.73 5.89
C LEU A 54 8.09 -3.52 6.79
N TRP A 55 7.11 -3.28 7.64
CA TRP A 55 7.11 -2.17 8.59
C TRP A 55 7.03 -2.72 10.00
N LYS A 56 7.95 -2.30 10.87
CA LYS A 56 7.82 -2.48 12.31
C LYS A 56 6.79 -1.50 12.83
N VAL A 57 5.81 -2.01 13.57
CA VAL A 57 4.80 -1.21 14.27
C VAL A 57 4.65 -1.69 15.71
N ASP A 58 3.85 -0.97 16.49
CA ASP A 58 3.48 -1.36 17.84
C ASP A 58 2.02 -1.02 18.10
N ILE A 59 1.13 -1.91 17.68
CA ILE A 59 -0.32 -1.67 17.71
C ILE A 59 -0.95 -2.75 18.58
N PRO A 60 -1.36 -2.42 19.82
CA PRO A 60 -2.15 -3.32 20.64
C PRO A 60 -3.44 -3.72 19.91
N PHE A 61 -3.84 -4.98 20.02
CA PHE A 61 -5.10 -5.48 19.45
C PHE A 61 -6.05 -6.05 20.50
N ASP A 62 -5.62 -6.11 21.76
CA ASP A 62 -6.43 -6.48 22.92
C ASP A 62 -7.35 -5.37 23.43
N VAL A 63 -6.99 -4.11 23.13
CA VAL A 63 -7.78 -2.92 23.45
C VAL A 63 -8.13 -2.13 22.20
N GLU A 64 -9.32 -1.56 22.15
CA GLU A 64 -9.69 -0.61 21.10
C GLU A 64 -8.76 0.61 21.16
N ASN A 65 -8.24 1.01 20.01
CA ASN A 65 -7.35 2.15 19.87
C ASN A 65 -7.47 2.74 18.47
N ASP A 66 -7.13 4.02 18.35
CA ASP A 66 -7.27 4.77 17.10
C ASP A 66 -6.51 4.13 15.95
N LYS A 67 -5.30 3.60 16.20
CA LYS A 67 -4.48 2.94 15.17
C LYS A 67 -5.14 1.67 14.63
N LEU A 68 -5.75 0.86 15.51
CA LEU A 68 -6.50 -0.33 15.12
C LEU A 68 -7.76 0.04 14.33
N THR A 69 -8.49 1.09 14.75
CA THR A 69 -9.65 1.61 14.02
C THR A 69 -9.26 2.12 12.63
N MET A 70 -8.14 2.84 12.52
CA MET A 70 -7.63 3.30 11.22
C MET A 70 -7.24 2.13 10.30
N LEU A 71 -6.64 1.07 10.84
CA LEU A 71 -6.36 -0.16 10.10
C LEU A 71 -7.61 -0.91 9.63
N ASP A 72 -8.74 -0.75 10.33
CA ASP A 72 -10.00 -1.35 9.91
C ASP A 72 -10.74 -0.51 8.86
N GLU A 73 -10.77 0.82 9.03
CA GLU A 73 -11.57 1.73 8.22
C GLU A 73 -10.84 2.26 6.97
N ARG A 74 -9.51 2.41 7.03
CA ARG A 74 -8.69 3.11 6.01
C ARG A 74 -7.49 2.29 5.55
N PHE A 75 -7.62 0.97 5.53
CA PHE A 75 -6.52 0.04 5.22
C PHE A 75 -5.85 0.27 3.85
N ASP A 76 -6.52 0.95 2.92
CA ASP A 76 -6.07 1.25 1.57
C ASP A 76 -5.37 2.62 1.43
N THR A 77 -5.65 3.56 2.33
CA THR A 77 -5.20 4.96 2.24
C THR A 77 -4.28 5.40 3.38
N ILE A 78 -4.03 4.51 4.35
CA ILE A 78 -3.22 4.79 5.53
C ILE A 78 -1.74 4.99 5.19
N ASN A 79 -1.12 6.02 5.76
CA ASN A 79 0.32 6.21 5.71
C ASN A 79 0.96 5.50 6.91
N ILE A 80 1.58 4.34 6.68
CA ILE A 80 2.14 3.51 7.76
C ILE A 80 3.21 4.25 8.56
N GLU A 81 4.09 5.00 7.88
CA GLU A 81 5.17 5.73 8.53
C GLU A 81 4.63 6.83 9.46
N ARG A 82 3.66 7.62 9.00
CA ARG A 82 3.14 8.78 9.72
C ARG A 82 1.99 8.45 10.68
N ASP A 83 1.01 7.69 10.22
CA ASP A 83 -0.23 7.45 10.97
C ASP A 83 -0.07 6.32 11.99
N LEU A 84 0.79 5.34 11.70
CA LEU A 84 1.02 4.17 12.56
C LEU A 84 2.39 4.20 13.26
N GLU A 85 3.17 5.26 13.04
CA GLU A 85 4.56 5.37 13.51
C GLU A 85 5.41 4.17 13.07
N GLY A 86 5.13 3.68 11.86
CA GLY A 86 5.79 2.54 11.28
C GLY A 86 7.23 2.86 10.92
N LYS A 87 8.14 1.92 11.23
CA LYS A 87 9.53 2.00 10.80
C LYS A 87 9.79 0.94 9.74
N GLU A 88 10.21 1.37 8.56
CA GLU A 88 10.57 0.44 7.48
C GLU A 88 11.70 -0.49 7.94
N MET A 89 11.56 -1.78 7.62
CA MET A 89 12.54 -2.82 7.90
C MET A 89 13.31 -3.16 6.63
N LEU A 90 14.59 -2.81 6.60
CA LEU A 90 15.43 -3.06 5.44
C LEU A 90 15.80 -4.55 5.32
N PRO A 91 15.81 -5.16 4.12
CA PRO A 91 16.05 -6.59 3.94
C PRO A 91 17.36 -7.11 4.57
N GLY A 92 18.41 -6.29 4.52
CA GLY A 92 19.74 -6.64 5.01
C GLY A 92 19.88 -6.58 6.53
N ASP A 93 18.94 -5.95 7.22
CA ASP A 93 19.01 -5.83 8.67
C ASP A 93 18.67 -7.13 9.38
N GLU A 94 19.17 -7.23 10.61
CA GLU A 94 18.74 -8.25 11.55
C GLU A 94 17.38 -7.87 12.14
N ILE A 95 16.51 -8.86 12.29
CA ILE A 95 15.17 -8.67 12.85
C ILE A 95 15.24 -8.12 14.28
N SER A 96 16.26 -8.52 15.05
CA SER A 96 16.53 -8.08 16.42
C SER A 96 16.65 -6.56 16.57
N LYS A 97 17.04 -5.84 15.50
CA LYS A 97 17.09 -4.37 15.51
C LYS A 97 15.72 -3.71 15.63
N TYR A 98 14.66 -4.43 15.28
CA TYR A 98 13.30 -3.91 15.19
C TYR A 98 12.37 -4.52 16.23
N LEU A 99 12.51 -5.82 16.48
CA LEU A 99 11.61 -6.59 17.33
C LEU A 99 12.31 -6.99 18.62
N ASN A 100 11.85 -6.40 19.73
CA ASN A 100 12.18 -6.86 21.08
C ASN A 100 11.07 -7.80 21.54
N PHE A 101 11.45 -9.03 21.89
CA PHE A 101 10.51 -10.09 22.26
C PHE A 101 9.98 -9.98 23.69
N ASP A 102 10.42 -8.96 24.43
CA ASP A 102 9.91 -8.60 25.76
C ASP A 102 8.59 -7.82 25.71
N LYS A 103 8.03 -7.61 24.51
CA LYS A 103 6.76 -6.91 24.33
C LYS A 103 5.56 -7.78 24.69
N PRO A 104 4.44 -7.13 25.09
CA PRO A 104 3.22 -7.85 25.37
C PRO A 104 2.82 -8.70 24.15
N PRO A 105 2.37 -9.95 24.36
CA PRO A 105 2.00 -10.86 23.28
C PRO A 105 0.79 -10.37 22.47
N SER A 106 0.12 -9.31 22.92
CA SER A 106 -1.16 -8.81 22.38
C SER A 106 -0.99 -7.63 21.41
N SER A 107 0.07 -7.60 20.60
CA SER A 107 0.30 -6.48 19.67
C SER A 107 0.70 -6.94 18.27
N ILE A 108 0.24 -6.20 17.27
CA ILE A 108 0.71 -6.31 15.89
C ILE A 108 2.10 -5.68 15.86
N HIS A 109 3.08 -6.45 15.40
CA HIS A 109 4.48 -6.02 15.38
C HIS A 109 4.97 -5.71 13.96
N ILE A 110 4.34 -6.32 12.95
CA ILE A 110 4.72 -6.18 11.55
C ILE A 110 3.49 -5.83 10.70
N LEU A 111 3.61 -4.81 9.86
CA LEU A 111 2.71 -4.61 8.73
C LEU A 111 3.43 -4.96 7.44
N VAL A 112 2.75 -5.71 6.58
CA VAL A 112 3.21 -6.08 5.25
C VAL A 112 2.45 -5.21 4.28
N GLN A 113 3.18 -4.37 3.56
CA GLN A 113 2.63 -3.50 2.54
C GLN A 113 2.99 -4.07 1.16
N PRO A 114 2.01 -4.57 0.40
CA PRO A 114 2.20 -4.89 -1.00
C PRO A 114 2.50 -3.63 -1.84
N PRO A 115 3.11 -3.77 -3.02
CA PRO A 115 3.26 -2.64 -3.94
C PRO A 115 1.87 -2.07 -4.27
N GLN A 116 1.73 -0.75 -4.20
CA GLN A 116 0.50 -0.11 -4.64
C GLN A 116 0.32 -0.39 -6.14
N PRO A 117 -0.88 -0.77 -6.60
CA PRO A 117 -1.13 -0.89 -8.02
C PRO A 117 -0.82 0.47 -8.66
N ALA A 118 0.03 0.47 -9.69
CA ALA A 118 0.34 1.68 -10.43
C ALA A 118 -0.98 2.33 -10.87
N THR A 119 -1.35 3.44 -10.23
CA THR A 119 -2.47 4.24 -10.68
C THR A 119 -2.07 4.72 -12.07
N THR A 120 -2.66 4.09 -13.09
CA THR A 120 -2.52 4.53 -14.48
C THR A 120 -3.22 5.88 -14.56
N GLY A 121 -2.49 6.94 -14.21
CA GLY A 121 -2.91 8.31 -14.33
C GLY A 121 -3.17 8.57 -15.81
N LYS A 122 -4.45 8.67 -16.16
CA LYS A 122 -4.95 9.17 -17.44
C LYS A 122 -4.20 10.47 -17.74
N ARG A 123 -3.23 10.43 -18.67
CA ARG A 123 -2.65 11.64 -19.25
C ARG A 123 -3.81 12.39 -19.90
N ARG A 124 -4.18 13.54 -19.34
CA ARG A 124 -4.98 14.51 -20.09
C ARG A 124 -4.06 15.01 -21.18
N HIS A 125 -4.37 14.63 -22.42
CA HIS A 125 -3.70 15.20 -23.59
C HIS A 125 -4.04 16.69 -23.59
N GLU A 126 -3.03 17.53 -23.44
CA GLU A 126 -3.11 18.97 -23.67
C GLU A 126 -3.22 19.16 -25.18
N ASP A 127 -4.44 19.29 -25.70
CA ASP A 127 -4.63 19.86 -27.04
C ASP A 127 -4.59 21.38 -26.91
N SER A 128 -3.36 21.90 -26.86
CA SER A 128 -3.07 23.25 -27.37
C SER A 128 -2.95 23.13 -28.88
N ASP A 129 -3.90 23.71 -29.60
CA ASP A 129 -3.62 24.27 -30.92
C ASP A 129 -4.39 25.58 -31.03
N SER A 130 -3.66 26.66 -30.78
CA SER A 130 -4.01 28.01 -31.20
C SER A 130 -3.27 28.28 -32.50
N ASP A 131 -3.94 29.01 -33.40
CA ASP A 131 -3.51 29.60 -34.68
C ASP A 131 -4.34 29.00 -35.84
N GLU A 132 -4.94 29.75 -36.77
CA GLU A 132 -4.85 31.15 -37.10
C GLU A 132 -6.08 31.51 -37.96
N GLU A 133 -6.31 32.81 -38.06
CA GLU A 133 -7.35 33.55 -38.74
C GLU A 133 -7.48 33.26 -40.26
N ILE A 134 -8.69 32.93 -40.76
CA ILE A 134 -9.07 33.34 -42.12
C ILE A 134 -10.54 33.79 -42.15
N GLY A 135 -10.73 35.11 -41.98
CA GLY A 135 -12.01 35.78 -42.17
C GLY A 135 -12.48 35.71 -43.63
N THR A 136 -13.53 34.93 -43.90
CA THR A 136 -14.25 34.97 -45.17
C THR A 136 -15.27 36.11 -45.16
N ARG A 137 -14.96 37.18 -45.89
CA ARG A 137 -15.86 38.32 -46.14
C ARG A 137 -16.68 38.06 -47.43
N LYS A 138 -18.00 38.26 -47.31
CA LYS A 138 -19.03 38.49 -48.35
C LYS A 138 -19.47 37.24 -49.15
N LYS A 139 -20.75 37.00 -49.44
CA LYS A 139 -21.90 37.91 -49.61
C LYS A 139 -23.19 37.07 -49.60
N ILE A 140 -24.15 37.35 -48.71
CA ILE A 140 -25.55 36.95 -48.93
C ILE A 140 -26.39 38.21 -48.70
N ASN A 141 -26.98 38.72 -49.78
CA ASN A 141 -28.23 39.46 -49.69
C ASN A 141 -28.97 39.36 -51.03
N GLU A 142 -29.94 38.44 -51.05
CA GLU A 142 -31.32 38.57 -51.53
C GLU A 142 -31.63 39.72 -52.54
N ARG A 143 -32.19 39.37 -53.73
CA ARG A 143 -33.58 39.67 -54.14
C ARG A 143 -33.83 39.59 -55.66
N ARG A 144 -35.02 39.04 -55.97
CA ARG A 144 -35.83 39.07 -57.21
C ARG A 144 -35.58 37.97 -58.26
N LYS A 145 -36.51 37.02 -58.33
CA LYS A 145 -36.90 36.30 -59.55
C LYS A 145 -38.17 36.96 -60.13
N PRO A 146 -38.38 36.85 -61.45
CA PRO A 146 -39.35 37.65 -62.21
C PRO A 146 -40.81 37.37 -61.84
#